data_AF-A0A7C5KX75-F1
#
_entry.id   AF-A0A7C5KX75-F1
#
_cell.length_a   1.000
_cell.length_b   1.000
_cell.length_c   1.000
_cell.angle_alpha   90.00
_cell.angle_beta   90.00
_cell.angle_gamma   90.00
#
_symmetry.space_group_name_H-M   'P 1'
#
loop_
_entity.id
_entity.type
_entity.pdbx_description
1 polymer ?
#
loop_
_entity_poly.entity_id
_entity_poly.type
_entity_poly.pdbx_seq_one_letter_code
_entity_poly.pdbx_strand_id
1 'polypeptide(L)' 'MAIIATKGTLDWAYPPFILASTAAALGWETSVFFTFYGLL' A
#
# COMPACT_ATOMS: atom_id res chain seq x y z
N MET A 1 1.19 -7.68 8.01
CA MET A 1 1.29 -6.20 7.90
C MET A 1 0.05 -5.68 7.20
N ALA A 2 -0.64 -4.70 7.79
CA ALA A 2 -1.79 -4.05 7.19
C ALA A 2 -1.43 -2.61 6.81
N ILE A 3 -1.65 -2.23 5.54
CA ILE A 3 -1.36 -0.90 5.00
C ILE A 3 -2.68 -0.28 4.55
N ILE A 4 -2.95 0.97 4.94
CA ILE A 4 -4.15 1.71 4.53
C ILE A 4 -3.73 2.86 3.60
N ALA A 5 -4.09 2.76 2.32
CA ALA A 5 -3.81 3.75 1.31
C ALA A 5 -5.03 4.69 1.14
N THR A 6 -4.87 5.97 1.53
CA THR A 6 -5.96 6.96 1.55
C THR A 6 -5.86 8.05 0.48
N LYS A 7 -4.72 8.14 -0.20
CA LYS A 7 -4.39 9.19 -1.18
C LYS A 7 -4.32 8.58 -2.57
N GLY A 8 -4.84 9.27 -3.58
CA GLY A 8 -4.97 8.77 -4.95
C GLY A 8 -3.97 9.30 -5.96
N THR A 9 -3.06 10.22 -5.59
CA THR A 9 -2.04 10.71 -6.53
C THR A 9 -0.84 9.77 -6.57
N LEU A 10 -0.19 9.70 -7.73
CA LEU A 10 0.88 8.74 -8.00
C LEU A 10 2.03 8.80 -6.99
N ASP A 11 2.44 10.00 -6.58
CA ASP A 11 3.51 10.20 -5.60
C ASP A 11 3.22 9.52 -4.26
N TRP A 12 1.93 9.42 -3.89
CA TRP A 12 1.48 8.77 -2.67
C TRP A 12 1.22 7.27 -2.83
N ALA A 13 1.19 6.75 -4.06
CA ALA A 13 1.08 5.31 -4.32
C ALA A 13 2.44 4.60 -4.15
N TYR A 14 3.57 5.27 -4.38
CA TYR A 14 4.89 4.63 -4.28
C TYR A 14 5.20 4.09 -2.88
N PRO A 15 5.04 4.85 -1.78
CA PRO A 15 5.37 4.34 -0.45
C PRO A 15 4.62 3.06 -0.05
N PRO A 16 3.28 2.97 -0.15
CA PRO A 16 2.57 1.75 0.22
C PRO A 16 2.95 0.56 -0.67
N PHE A 17 3.23 0.76 -1.96
CA PHE A 17 3.64 -0.33 -2.84
C PHE A 17 5.08 -0.81 -2.58
N ILE A 18 6.03 0.09 -2.32
CA ILE A 18 7.41 -0.27 -1.96
C ILE A 18 7.42 -1.07 -0.65
N LEU A 19 6.68 -0.59 0.35
CA LEU A 19 6.59 -1.28 1.64
C LEU A 19 5.86 -2.62 1.51
N ALA A 20 4.76 -2.68 0.76
CA ALA A 20 4.00 -3.91 0.57
C ALA A 20 4.82 -4.98 -0.15
N SER A 21 5.51 -4.62 -1.23
CA SER A 21 6.35 -5.56 -1.99
C SER A 21 7.56 -6.04 -1.18
N THR A 22 8.19 -5.15 -0.40
CA THR A 22 9.30 -5.54 0.49
C THR A 22 8.82 -6.48 1.59
N ALA A 23 7.70 -6.17 2.25
CA ALA A 23 7.14 -7.02 3.30
C ALA A 23 6.74 -8.39 2.75
N ALA A 24 6.10 -8.45 1.58
CA ALA A 24 5.78 -9.70 0.89
C ALA A 24 7.05 -10.50 0.54
N ALA A 25 8.10 -9.84 0.04
CA ALA A 25 9.38 -10.48 -0.28
C ALA A 25 10.11 -11.04 0.96
N LEU A 26 9.94 -10.40 2.13
CA LEU A 26 10.45 -10.89 3.42
C LEU A 26 9.58 -11.99 4.04
N GLY A 27 8.55 -12.47 3.33
CA GLY A 27 7.68 -13.55 3.77
C GLY A 27 6.58 -13.12 4.75
N TRP A 28 6.30 -11.82 4.87
CA TRP A 28 5.23 -11.34 5.73
C TRP A 28 3.89 -11.39 5.01
N GLU A 29 2.87 -11.90 5.67
CA GLU A 29 1.49 -11.75 5.20
C GLU A 29 1.16 -10.26 5.15
N THR A 30 0.91 -9.72 3.96
CA THR A 30 0.75 -8.28 3.75
C THR A 30 -0.55 -7.99 3.01
N SER A 31 -1.33 -7.06 3.52
CA SER A 31 -2.60 -6.64 2.92
C SER A 31 -2.63 -5.11 2.78
N VAL A 32 -3.09 -4.64 1.62
CA VAL A 32 -3.27 -3.21 1.33
C VAL A 32 -4.76 -2.93 1.19
N PHE A 33 -5.29 -2.04 2.03
CA PHE A 33 -6.67 -1.58 1.98
C PHE A 33 -6.69 -0.17 1.38
N PHE A 34 -7.34 -0.03 0.22
CA PHE A 34 -7.54 1.24 -0.45
C PHE A 34 -8.86 1.87 0.02
N THR A 35 -8.81 3.13 0.43
CA THR A 35 -9.98 3.86 0.93
C THR A 35 -9.96 5.33 0.50
N PHE A 36 -11.11 5.99 0.56
CA PHE A 36 -11.31 7.39 0.14
C PHE A 36 -10.76 7.67 -1.27
N TYR A 37 -9.78 8.56 -1.40
CA TYR A 37 -9.17 8.95 -2.67
C TYR A 37 -8.28 7.85 -3.27
N GLY A 38 -7.90 6.83 -2.51
CA GLY A 38 -7.11 5.69 -2.99
C GLY A 38 -7.90 4.68 -3.82
N LEU A 39 -9.22 4.86 -3.97
CA LEU A 39 -10.12 4.04 -4.79
C LEU A 39 -10.32 4.58 -6.22
N LEU A 40 -9.84 5.79 -6.51
CA LEU A 40 -10.00 6.45 -7.81
C LEU A 40 -9.05 5.88 -8.87
#